data_AF-A0A4V2VI68-F1
#
_entry.id   AF-A0A4V2VI68-F1
#
_cell.length_a   1.000
_cell.length_b   1.000
_cell.length_c   1.000
_cell.angle_alpha   90.00
_cell.angle_beta   90.00
_cell.angle_gamma   90.00
#
_symmetry.space_group_name_H-M   'P 1'
#
loop_
_entity.id
_entity.type
_entity.pdbx_description
1 polymer ?
#
loop_
_entity_poly.entity_id
_entity_poly.type
_entity_poly.pdbx_seq_one_letter_code
_entity_poly.pdbx_strand_id
1 'polypeptide(L)'
;MHHPAPAYAVPFTIDRSQAPRRYDLVNTGDEPVDGLTLTHLGNGYSPPLAVHRLEPGRRLSVAVFGADPQDTGVVIVRWRRPDRSEYVWRMSLVGQGLHP
;
A
#
# COMPACT_ATOMS: atom_id res chain seq x y z
N MET A 1 -13.87 -11.73 31.86
CA MET A 1 -13.77 -12.26 30.49
C MET A 1 -12.88 -11.33 29.70
N HIS A 2 -11.71 -11.79 29.26
CA HIS A 2 -10.80 -10.99 28.44
C HIS A 2 -11.35 -11.03 27.01
N HIS A 3 -11.91 -9.93 26.53
CA HIS A 3 -12.23 -9.84 25.10
C HIS A 3 -10.90 -9.93 24.34
N PRO A 4 -10.76 -10.78 23.31
CA PRO A 4 -9.60 -10.71 22.44
C PRO A 4 -9.56 -9.33 21.81
N ALA A 5 -8.37 -8.72 21.78
CA ALA A 5 -8.21 -7.44 21.10
C ALA A 5 -8.59 -7.61 19.62
N PRO A 6 -9.35 -6.68 19.02
CA PRO A 6 -9.68 -6.77 17.61
C PRO A 6 -8.41 -6.78 16.77
N ALA A 7 -8.43 -7.55 15.68
CA ALA A 7 -7.33 -7.55 14.72
C ALA A 7 -7.11 -6.13 14.18
N TYR A 8 -5.85 -5.71 14.09
CA TYR A 8 -5.50 -4.41 13.55
C TYR A 8 -5.94 -4.30 12.09
N ALA A 9 -6.77 -3.30 11.80
CA ALA A 9 -7.21 -3.02 10.44
C ALA A 9 -6.08 -2.43 9.62
N VAL A 10 -6.03 -2.77 8.33
CA VAL A 10 -5.09 -2.14 7.38
C VAL A 10 -5.43 -0.64 7.32
N PRO A 11 -4.51 0.28 7.64
CA PRO A 11 -4.81 1.70 7.81
C PRO A 11 -4.78 2.46 6.47
N PHE A 12 -4.95 1.76 5.34
CA PHE A 12 -4.75 2.33 4.02
C PHE A 12 -5.97 2.21 3.12
N THR A 13 -6.22 3.28 2.36
CA THR A 13 -7.04 3.24 1.16
C THR A 13 -6.17 3.49 -0.07
N ILE A 14 -6.63 2.99 -1.23
CA ILE A 14 -5.93 3.18 -2.50
C ILE A 14 -6.78 4.04 -3.42
N ASP A 15 -6.26 5.21 -3.76
CA ASP A 15 -6.76 5.99 -4.87
C ASP A 15 -6.18 5.42 -6.18
N ARG A 16 -7.10 4.97 -7.05
CA ARG A 16 -6.82 4.35 -8.36
C ARG A 16 -7.22 5.24 -9.53
N SER A 17 -7.53 6.52 -9.30
CA SER A 17 -7.96 7.44 -10.36
C SER A 17 -6.91 7.62 -11.47
N GLN A 18 -5.64 7.32 -11.19
CA GLN A 18 -4.52 7.39 -12.15
C GLN A 18 -3.96 6.01 -12.53
N ALA A 19 -4.67 4.95 -12.17
CA ALA A 19 -4.28 3.59 -12.53
C ALA A 19 -4.42 3.39 -14.06
N PRO A 20 -3.61 2.50 -14.68
CA PRO A 20 -2.69 1.57 -14.04
C PRO A 20 -1.24 2.08 -13.91
N ARG A 21 -1.00 3.37 -14.22
CA ARG A 21 0.36 3.93 -14.21
C ARG A 21 0.76 4.44 -12.83
N ARG A 22 -0.23 4.88 -12.03
CA ARG A 22 -0.01 5.44 -10.70
C ARG A 22 -1.12 5.07 -9.74
N TYR A 23 -0.74 4.84 -8.49
CA TYR A 23 -1.62 4.52 -7.37
C TYR A 23 -1.20 5.36 -6.18
N ASP A 24 -2.15 5.96 -5.48
CA ASP A 24 -1.86 6.70 -4.25
C ASP A 24 -2.35 5.88 -3.05
N LEU A 25 -1.41 5.45 -2.21
CA LEU A 25 -1.66 4.82 -0.91
C LEU A 25 -1.89 5.94 0.11
N VAL A 26 -3.08 6.02 0.69
CA VAL A 26 -3.45 7.05 1.68
C VAL A 26 -3.56 6.42 3.05
N ASN A 27 -2.85 6.95 4.05
CA ASN A 27 -3.08 6.57 5.45
C ASN A 27 -4.41 7.17 5.90
N THR A 28 -5.43 6.34 6.06
CA THR A 28 -6.76 6.71 6.56
C THR A 28 -6.98 6.26 8.01
N GLY A 29 -5.95 5.70 8.65
CA GLY A 29 -5.95 5.43 10.08
C GLY A 29 -5.87 6.72 10.91
N ASP A 30 -5.98 6.55 12.22
CA ASP A 30 -5.89 7.61 13.22
C ASP A 30 -4.47 7.79 13.80
N GLU A 31 -3.54 6.94 13.41
CA GLU A 31 -2.15 6.92 13.88
C GLU A 31 -1.14 7.01 12.73
N PRO A 32 0.08 7.53 13.00
CA PRO A 32 1.19 7.44 12.07
C PRO A 32 1.66 5.99 11.91
N VAL A 33 2.17 5.67 10.73
CA VAL A 33 2.87 4.40 10.47
C VAL A 33 4.33 4.66 10.13
N ASP A 34 5.22 3.80 10.62
CA ASP A 34 6.67 3.95 10.50
C ASP A 34 7.31 2.83 9.67
N GLY A 35 8.46 3.12 9.08
CA GLY A 35 9.27 2.16 8.31
C GLY A 35 8.50 1.54 7.14
N LEU A 36 7.70 2.35 6.45
CA LEU A 36 6.87 1.92 5.34
C LEU A 36 7.75 1.52 4.16
N THR A 37 7.67 0.26 3.73
CA THR A 37 8.44 -0.24 2.58
C THR A 37 7.51 -0.89 1.56
N LEU A 38 7.81 -0.66 0.28
CA LEU A 38 7.07 -1.20 -0.85
C LEU A 38 7.96 -2.12 -1.68
N THR A 39 7.48 -3.35 -1.90
CA THR A 39 8.10 -4.31 -2.81
C THR A 39 7.11 -4.65 -3.92
N HIS A 40 7.49 -4.37 -5.16
CA HIS A 40 6.70 -4.73 -6.34
C HIS A 40 7.04 -6.14 -6.81
N LEU A 41 5.99 -6.93 -7.05
CA LEU A 41 6.05 -8.30 -7.56
C LEU A 41 5.15 -8.38 -8.79
N GLY A 42 5.72 -8.27 -9.98
CA GLY A 42 4.98 -8.25 -11.24
C GLY A 42 5.88 -7.90 -12.42
N ASN A 43 5.25 -7.68 -13.57
CA ASN A 43 5.95 -7.20 -14.76
C ASN A 43 6.15 -5.69 -14.71
N GLY A 44 7.17 -5.22 -15.42
CA GLY A 44 7.62 -3.84 -15.36
C GLY A 44 8.46 -3.54 -14.12
N TYR A 45 8.54 -2.25 -13.78
CA TYR A 45 9.39 -1.73 -12.72
C TYR A 45 8.64 -0.71 -11.88
N SER A 46 8.59 -0.95 -10.57
CA SER A 46 8.27 0.09 -9.58
C SER A 46 9.54 0.39 -8.79
N PRO A 47 9.97 1.67 -8.72
CA PRO A 47 11.10 2.04 -7.88
C PRO A 47 10.89 1.58 -6.42
N PRO A 48 11.93 1.04 -5.77
CA PRO A 48 11.89 0.77 -4.34
C PRO A 48 11.54 2.06 -3.60
N LEU A 49 10.61 1.95 -2.66
CA LEU A 49 10.13 3.09 -1.90
C LEU A 49 10.15 2.74 -0.43
N ALA A 50 10.92 3.52 0.32
CA ALA A 50 11.00 3.45 1.77
C ALA A 50 10.67 4.84 2.33
N VAL A 51 9.63 4.92 3.14
CA VAL A 51 9.23 6.14 3.83
C VAL A 51 9.38 5.90 5.31
N HIS A 52 10.16 6.76 5.98
CA HIS A 52 10.38 6.64 7.42
C HIS A 52 9.07 6.68 8.19
N ARG A 53 8.16 7.59 7.82
CA ARG A 53 6.89 7.81 8.51
C ARG A 53 5.82 8.39 7.58
N LEU A 54 4.59 7.88 7.68
CA LEU A 54 3.43 8.39 6.95
C LEU A 54 2.32 8.78 7.93
N GLU A 55 2.06 10.08 8.06
CA GLU A 55 1.03 10.63 8.96
C GLU A 55 -0.40 10.34 8.45
N PRO A 56 -1.40 10.33 9.35
CA PRO A 56 -2.82 10.31 8.97
C PRO A 56 -3.16 11.36 7.90
N GLY A 57 -3.96 10.95 6.91
CA GLY A 57 -4.36 11.77 5.77
C GLY A 57 -3.26 12.03 4.73
N ARG A 58 -2.01 11.60 4.98
CA ARG A 58 -0.93 11.73 3.99
C ARG A 58 -0.90 10.53 3.07
N ARG A 59 -0.29 10.74 1.90
CA ARG A 59 -0.24 9.75 0.84
C ARG A 59 1.17 9.47 0.37
N LEU A 60 1.34 8.26 -0.17
CA LEU A 60 2.51 7.79 -0.86
C LEU A 60 2.11 7.34 -2.27
N SER A 61 2.81 7.85 -3.28
CA SER A 61 2.54 7.49 -4.67
C SER A 61 3.42 6.31 -5.10
N VAL A 62 2.79 5.35 -5.75
CA VAL A 62 3.42 4.19 -6.40
C VAL A 62 3.24 4.35 -7.90
N ALA A 63 4.33 4.20 -8.65
CA ALA A 63 4.31 4.25 -10.11
C ALA A 63 4.90 2.96 -10.68
N VAL A 64 4.29 2.43 -11.73
CA VAL A 64 4.75 1.23 -12.43
C VAL A 64 5.09 1.61 -13.87
N PHE A 65 6.31 1.28 -14.28
CA PHE A 65 6.85 1.59 -15.60
C PHE A 65 7.05 0.32 -16.43
N GLY A 66 6.80 0.40 -17.74
CA GLY A 66 7.12 -0.68 -18.67
C GLY A 66 6.30 -1.97 -18.52
N ALA A 67 5.18 -1.92 -17.80
CA ALA A 67 4.23 -3.04 -17.68
C ALA A 67 3.04 -2.86 -18.63
N ASP A 68 2.45 -3.96 -19.08
CA ASP A 68 1.12 -3.94 -19.67
C ASP A 68 0.10 -3.51 -18.60
N PRO A 69 -0.84 -2.58 -18.90
CA PRO A 69 -1.96 -2.20 -18.05
C PRO A 69 -2.73 -3.34 -17.36
N GLN A 70 -2.82 -4.51 -18.01
CA GLN A 70 -3.54 -5.69 -17.52
C GLN A 70 -2.65 -6.63 -16.70
N ASP A 71 -1.34 -6.42 -16.66
CA ASP A 71 -0.36 -7.34 -16.09
C ASP A 71 0.73 -6.61 -15.29
N THR A 72 0.31 -5.72 -14.39
CA THR A 72 1.18 -4.94 -13.50
C THR A 72 1.58 -5.70 -12.23
N GLY A 73 0.85 -6.75 -11.84
CA GLY A 73 1.10 -7.55 -10.65
C GLY A 73 0.62 -6.93 -9.34
N VAL A 74 1.43 -7.03 -8.27
CA VAL A 74 1.07 -6.61 -6.90
C VAL A 74 2.18 -5.84 -6.22
N VAL A 75 1.82 -5.08 -5.17
CA VAL A 75 2.77 -4.48 -4.23
C VAL A 75 2.54 -5.07 -2.85
N ILE A 76 3.63 -5.46 -2.20
CA ILE A 76 3.67 -5.79 -0.79
C ILE A 76 4.01 -4.52 -0.02
N VAL A 77 3.11 -4.11 0.86
CA VAL A 77 3.25 -2.97 1.76
C VAL A 77 3.59 -3.50 3.14
N ARG A 78 4.72 -3.09 3.71
CA ARG A 78 5.10 -3.40 5.09
C ARG A 78 5.25 -2.13 5.90
N TRP A 79 4.76 -2.13 7.13
CA TRP A 79 4.84 -0.99 8.03
C TRP A 79 4.84 -1.42 9.49
N ARG A 80 5.18 -0.49 10.37
CA ARG A 80 5.08 -0.65 11.82
C ARG A 80 4.14 0.39 12.41
N ARG A 81 3.41 -0.01 13.44
CA ARG A 81 2.64 0.89 14.31
C ARG A 81 3.58 1.60 15.31
N PRO A 82 3.09 2.62 16.04
CA PRO A 82 3.85 3.24 17.13
C PRO A 82 4.28 2.24 18.22
N ASP A 83 3.48 1.18 18.43
CA ASP A 83 3.80 0.09 19.36
C ASP A 83 4.89 -0.89 18.83
N ARG A 84 5.47 -0.61 17.66
CA ARG A 84 6.48 -1.39 16.94
C ARG A 84 6.01 -2.73 16.36
N SER A 85 4.74 -3.10 16.52
CA SER A 85 4.17 -4.25 15.84
C SER A 85 4.25 -4.04 14.33
N GLU A 86 4.69 -5.08 13.61
CA GLU A 86 4.85 -5.04 12.17
C GLU A 86 3.67 -5.73 11.47
N TYR A 87 3.26 -5.15 10.35
CA TYR A 87 2.16 -5.65 9.53
C TYR A 87 2.57 -5.67 8.06
N VAL A 88 1.91 -6.56 7.32
CA VAL A 88 2.08 -6.71 5.88
C VAL A 88 0.72 -6.76 5.20
N TRP A 89 0.63 -6.11 4.05
CA TRP A 89 -0.55 -6.11 3.22
C TRP A 89 -0.19 -6.26 1.75
N ARG A 90 -0.96 -7.07 1.02
CA ARG A 90 -0.80 -7.27 -0.42
C ARG A 90 -1.87 -6.46 -1.15
N MET A 91 -1.42 -5.56 -2.02
CA MET A 91 -2.26 -4.73 -2.88
C MET A 91 -2.12 -5.13 -4.34
N SER A 92 -3.24 -5.38 -5.02
CA SER A 92 -3.26 -5.56 -6.48
C SER A 92 -3.13 -4.23 -7.22
N LEU A 93 -2.31 -4.20 -8.27
CA LEU A 93 -2.08 -3.04 -9.14
C LEU A 93 -3.04 -3.03 -10.34
N VAL A 94 -4.32 -3.33 -10.17
CA VAL A 94 -5.28 -3.31 -11.29
C VAL A 94 -5.75 -1.89 -11.63
N GLY A 95 -5.98 -1.61 -12.92
CA GLY A 95 -6.63 -0.38 -13.38
C GLY A 95 -8.12 -0.31 -13.02
N GLN A 96 -8.72 0.89 -12.98
CA GLN A 96 -10.18 1.00 -12.92
C GLN A 96 -10.80 0.38 -14.18
N GLY A 97 -11.81 -0.49 -13.99
CA GLY A 97 -12.47 -1.21 -15.09
C GLY A 97 -11.92 -2.62 -15.37
N LEU A 98 -10.80 -3.00 -14.73
CA LEU A 98 -10.33 -4.38 -14.67
C LEU A 98 -10.88 -5.01 -13.39
N HIS A 99 -12.16 -5.38 -13.41
CA HIS A 99 -12.66 -6.38 -12.47
C HIS A 99 -12.12 -7.76 -12.90
N PRO A 100 -11.90 -8.70 -11.96
CA PRO A 100 -11.67 -10.09 -12.32
C PRO A 100 -12.84 -10.63 -13.17
#